data_AF-A0A240C1E4-F1
#
_entry.id   AF-A0A240C1E4-F1
#
_cell.length_a   1.000
_cell.length_b   1.000
_cell.length_c   1.000
_cell.angle_alpha   90.00
_cell.angle_beta   90.00
_cell.angle_gamma   90.00
#
_symmetry.space_group_name_H-M   'P 1'
#
loop_
_entity.id
_entity.type
_entity.pdbx_description
1 polymer ?
#
loop_
_entity_poly.entity_id
_entity_poly.type
_entity_poly.pdbx_seq_one_letter_code
_entity_poly.pdbx_strand_id
1 'polypeptide(L)'
;MAQMGRPRRFDRDEAVRQALHLFWQHGYESTSLAQLKAHIGGGITAPSFYAAFGSKEALFREAVACYLDSHGRVNDALWDESLPPRRAIEISLRRSVNMQCGADHPKGCMVALGVMAGGAEDAAVLQPLADSRRRTLNGFIFCVERGIAAGELAADVQPAVLATVFDSFLLGVSTLARDGVSHQALDDAVTRLLSVWDAHRPND
;
A
#
# COMPACT_ATOMS: atom_id res chain seq x y z
N MET A 1 21.73 12.03 35.32
CA MET A 1 20.74 11.24 36.07
C MET A 1 19.70 10.76 35.07
N ALA A 2 19.59 9.45 34.85
CA ALA A 2 18.56 8.91 33.96
C ALA A 2 17.19 9.22 34.58
N GLN A 3 16.40 10.05 33.91
CA GLN A 3 15.03 10.28 34.31
C GLN A 3 14.25 9.01 33.99
N MET A 4 14.20 8.12 34.97
CA MET A 4 13.49 6.85 34.92
C MET A 4 12.00 7.17 35.00
N GLY A 5 11.45 7.61 33.86
CA GLY A 5 10.03 7.84 33.69
C GLY A 5 9.26 6.57 34.02
N ARG A 6 8.13 6.72 34.72
CA ARG A 6 7.21 5.63 35.08
C ARG A 6 6.97 4.74 33.84
N PRO A 7 7.04 3.40 33.96
CA PRO A 7 6.83 2.51 32.82
C PRO A 7 5.50 2.82 32.14
N ARG A 8 5.52 2.86 30.80
CA ARG A 8 4.33 3.13 29.97
C ARG A 8 3.27 2.09 30.32
N ARG A 9 2.03 2.54 30.56
CA ARG A 9 0.90 1.66 30.93
C ARG A 9 0.29 0.92 29.73
N PHE A 10 0.78 1.16 28.53
CA PHE A 10 0.26 0.61 27.29
C PHE A 10 1.40 0.04 26.45
N ASP A 11 1.08 -0.96 25.64
CA ASP A 11 1.98 -1.49 24.62
C ASP A 11 2.10 -0.49 23.48
N ARG A 12 3.33 0.01 23.26
CA ARG A 12 3.61 1.04 22.27
C ARG A 12 3.45 0.53 20.84
N ASP A 13 3.87 -0.71 20.59
CA ASP A 13 3.87 -1.27 19.24
C ASP A 13 2.44 -1.62 18.82
N GLU A 14 1.64 -2.11 19.77
CA GLU A 14 0.18 -2.20 19.61
C GLU A 14 -0.46 -0.84 19.30
N ALA A 15 -0.09 0.22 20.04
CA ALA A 15 -0.61 1.55 19.80
C ALA A 15 -0.23 2.11 18.41
N VAL A 16 0.96 1.78 17.87
CA VAL A 16 1.34 2.11 16.49
C VAL A 16 0.47 1.37 15.47
N ARG A 17 0.20 0.06 15.68
CA ARG A 17 -0.70 -0.70 14.79
C ARG A 17 -2.14 -0.18 14.83
N GLN A 18 -2.63 0.24 15.99
CA GLN A 18 -3.94 0.89 16.10
C GLN A 18 -3.97 2.25 15.40
N ALA A 19 -2.90 3.04 15.53
CA ALA A 19 -2.76 4.30 14.79
C ALA A 19 -2.73 4.07 13.28
N LEU A 20 -2.02 3.04 12.81
CA LEU A 20 -2.02 2.62 11.42
C LEU A 20 -3.43 2.40 10.90
N HIS A 21 -4.26 1.62 11.59
CA HIS A 21 -5.64 1.37 11.13
C HIS A 21 -6.46 2.66 11.07
N LEU A 22 -6.31 3.57 12.03
CA LEU A 22 -6.99 4.87 11.99
C LEU A 22 -6.54 5.71 10.78
N PHE A 23 -5.23 5.83 10.55
CA PHE A 23 -4.69 6.58 9.43
C PHE A 23 -5.02 5.95 8.08
N TRP A 24 -5.07 4.63 7.98
CA TRP A 24 -5.48 3.92 6.77
C TRP A 24 -6.97 4.16 6.47
N GLN A 25 -7.82 4.09 7.49
CA GLN A 25 -9.26 4.31 7.32
C GLN A 25 -9.56 5.76 6.91
N HIS A 26 -8.97 6.74 7.61
CA HIS A 26 -9.39 8.14 7.53
C HIS A 26 -8.43 9.07 6.78
N GLY A 27 -7.19 8.64 6.54
CA GLY A 27 -6.11 9.50 6.04
C GLY A 27 -5.42 10.29 7.15
N TYR A 28 -4.28 10.91 6.81
CA TYR A 28 -3.48 11.68 7.77
C TYR A 28 -4.26 12.89 8.29
N GLU A 29 -4.69 13.81 7.42
CA GLU A 29 -5.37 15.06 7.79
C GLU A 29 -6.60 14.82 8.68
N SER A 30 -7.53 13.98 8.22
CA SER A 30 -8.81 13.70 8.89
C SER A 30 -8.69 12.97 10.22
N THR A 31 -7.55 12.33 10.51
CA THR A 31 -7.32 11.65 11.78
C THR A 31 -6.89 12.64 12.86
N SER A 32 -7.78 13.03 13.75
CA SER A 32 -7.46 14.04 14.78
C SER A 32 -6.60 13.48 15.92
N LEU A 33 -5.83 14.35 16.59
CA LEU A 33 -5.10 13.98 17.82
C LEU A 33 -6.04 13.50 18.93
N ALA A 34 -7.27 14.02 19.00
CA ALA A 34 -8.27 13.57 19.95
C ALA A 34 -8.69 12.12 19.66
N GLN A 35 -8.95 11.80 18.39
CA GLN A 35 -9.29 10.44 17.94
C GLN A 35 -8.16 9.46 18.22
N LEU A 36 -6.91 9.82 17.87
CA LEU A 36 -5.73 8.98 18.16
C LEU A 36 -5.63 8.66 19.65
N LYS A 37 -5.60 9.70 20.49
CA LYS A 37 -5.49 9.53 21.94
C LYS A 37 -6.62 8.68 22.54
N ALA A 38 -7.84 8.80 22.03
CA ALA A 38 -8.98 8.04 22.53
C ALA A 38 -8.92 6.55 22.19
N HIS A 39 -8.35 6.18 21.04
CA HIS A 39 -8.42 4.80 20.52
C HIS A 39 -7.12 4.01 20.69
N ILE A 40 -5.95 4.66 20.72
CA ILE A 40 -4.69 3.92 20.84
C ILE A 40 -4.37 3.58 22.29
N GLY A 41 -3.79 2.40 22.53
CA GLY A 41 -3.37 1.94 23.86
C GLY A 41 -4.51 1.84 24.88
N GLY A 42 -5.77 1.70 24.43
CA GLY A 42 -6.95 1.72 25.29
C GLY A 42 -7.37 3.10 25.80
N GLY A 43 -6.84 4.17 25.20
CA GLY A 43 -7.08 5.55 25.61
C GLY A 43 -5.90 6.11 26.41
N ILE A 44 -5.15 7.04 25.83
CA ILE A 44 -3.97 7.65 26.46
C ILE A 44 -4.12 9.16 26.65
N THR A 45 -3.47 9.66 27.70
CA THR A 45 -3.42 11.10 27.98
C THR A 45 -2.51 11.84 27.01
N ALA A 46 -2.72 13.16 26.85
CA ALA A 46 -1.85 13.97 25.99
C ALA A 46 -0.36 13.91 26.39
N PRO A 47 0.03 14.02 27.69
CA PRO A 47 1.43 13.86 28.08
C PRO A 47 2.00 12.49 27.70
N SER A 48 1.22 11.42 27.87
CA SER A 48 1.64 10.06 27.49
C SER A 48 1.85 9.92 25.98
N PHE A 49 0.95 10.52 25.18
CA PHE A 49 1.06 10.54 23.72
C PHE A 49 2.35 11.23 23.29
N TYR A 50 2.59 12.47 23.73
CA TYR A 50 3.76 13.23 23.33
C TYR A 50 5.07 12.59 23.82
N ALA A 51 5.07 12.00 25.02
CA ALA A 51 6.22 11.27 25.54
C ALA A 51 6.52 9.95 24.79
N ALA A 52 5.52 9.35 24.14
CA ALA A 52 5.67 8.08 23.42
C ALA A 52 5.99 8.26 21.93
N PHE A 53 5.43 9.29 21.31
CA PHE A 53 5.43 9.45 19.85
C PHE A 53 5.96 10.81 19.39
N GLY A 54 6.10 11.80 20.27
CA GLY A 54 6.58 13.14 19.94
C GLY A 54 5.55 14.02 19.21
N SER A 55 4.95 13.54 18.12
CA SER A 55 3.92 14.26 17.37
C SER A 55 3.00 13.33 16.58
N LYS A 56 1.88 13.85 16.06
CA LYS A 56 1.01 13.12 15.12
C LYS A 56 1.78 12.69 13.87
N GLU A 57 2.62 13.59 13.35
CA GLU A 57 3.45 13.36 12.17
C GLU A 57 4.48 12.24 12.40
N ALA A 58 5.15 12.24 13.55
CA ALA A 58 6.08 11.17 13.91
C ALA A 58 5.37 9.82 14.06
N LEU A 59 4.22 9.78 14.74
CA LEU A 59 3.38 8.58 14.81
C LEU A 59 2.91 8.11 13.42
N PHE A 60 2.54 9.03 12.54
CA PHE A 60 2.15 8.70 11.17
C PHE A 60 3.29 8.08 10.38
N ARG A 61 4.51 8.64 10.47
CA ARG A 61 5.69 8.04 9.83
C ARG A 61 5.95 6.61 10.31
N GLU A 62 5.83 6.37 11.62
CA GLU A 62 5.98 5.02 12.18
C GLU A 62 4.87 4.07 11.69
N ALA A 63 3.63 4.54 11.61
CA ALA A 63 2.52 3.77 11.06
C ALA A 63 2.73 3.45 9.58
N VAL A 64 3.20 4.40 8.77
CA VAL A 64 3.54 4.19 7.36
C VAL A 64 4.69 3.19 7.21
N ALA A 65 5.74 3.29 8.04
CA ALA A 65 6.82 2.30 8.03
C ALA A 65 6.30 0.90 8.37
N CYS A 66 5.45 0.78 9.39
CA CYS A 66 4.79 -0.48 9.76
C CYS A 66 3.94 -1.04 8.62
N TYR A 67 3.17 -0.19 7.92
CA TYR A 67 2.40 -0.59 6.74
C TYR A 67 3.31 -1.11 5.62
N LEU A 68 4.35 -0.35 5.27
CA LEU A 68 5.24 -0.68 4.16
C LEU A 68 6.06 -1.96 4.40
N ASP A 69 6.40 -2.27 5.65
CA ASP A 69 7.09 -3.52 6.03
C ASP A 69 6.15 -4.73 6.13
N SER A 70 4.83 -4.51 6.10
CA SER A 70 3.80 -5.55 6.17
C SER A 70 2.93 -5.59 4.91
N HIS A 71 1.78 -4.92 4.94
CA HIS A 71 0.75 -4.91 3.90
C HIS A 71 1.25 -4.30 2.59
N GLY A 72 2.24 -3.41 2.63
CA GLY A 72 2.85 -2.79 1.47
C GLY A 72 3.71 -3.75 0.62
N ARG A 73 4.10 -4.91 1.15
CA ARG A 73 4.99 -5.88 0.49
C ARG A 73 4.30 -6.80 -0.51
N VAL A 74 2.99 -6.63 -0.73
CA VAL A 74 2.19 -7.44 -1.65
C VAL A 74 2.73 -7.45 -3.09
N ASN A 75 3.45 -6.40 -3.48
CA ASN A 75 4.03 -6.22 -4.82
C ASN A 75 5.52 -6.61 -4.91
N ASP A 76 6.11 -7.22 -3.87
CA ASP A 76 7.53 -7.63 -3.88
C ASP A 76 7.84 -8.61 -5.02
N ALA A 77 6.86 -9.40 -5.46
CA ALA A 77 7.02 -10.36 -6.55
C ALA A 77 7.39 -9.70 -7.89
N LEU A 78 7.08 -8.41 -8.11
CA LEU A 78 7.51 -7.66 -9.30
C LEU A 78 9.04 -7.59 -9.44
N TRP A 79 9.76 -7.68 -8.32
CA TRP A 79 11.21 -7.58 -8.25
C TRP A 79 11.89 -8.96 -8.12
N ASP A 80 11.13 -10.04 -8.14
CA ASP A 80 11.68 -11.40 -8.12
C ASP A 80 12.06 -11.83 -9.55
N GLU A 81 13.36 -11.81 -9.84
CA GLU A 81 13.90 -12.20 -11.14
C GLU A 81 13.84 -13.71 -11.39
N SER A 82 13.61 -14.53 -10.36
CA SER A 82 13.45 -15.98 -10.53
C SER A 82 12.07 -16.36 -11.10
N LEU A 83 11.10 -15.45 -11.04
CA LEU A 83 9.76 -15.65 -11.57
C LEU A 83 9.66 -15.22 -13.04
N PRO A 84 8.90 -15.94 -13.89
CA PRO A 84 8.51 -15.41 -15.19
C PRO A 84 7.79 -14.06 -15.05
N PRO A 85 8.04 -13.07 -15.93
CA PRO A 85 7.56 -11.71 -15.71
C PRO A 85 6.03 -11.59 -15.64
N ARG A 86 5.32 -12.31 -16.52
CA ARG A 86 3.85 -12.39 -16.46
C ARG A 86 3.36 -12.94 -15.12
N ARG A 87 4.07 -13.92 -14.55
CA ARG A 87 3.70 -14.56 -13.28
C ARG A 87 3.98 -13.64 -12.09
N ALA A 88 5.07 -12.88 -12.11
CA ALA A 88 5.36 -11.85 -11.11
C ALA A 88 4.24 -10.79 -11.04
N ILE A 89 3.75 -10.33 -12.20
CA ILE A 89 2.61 -9.41 -12.30
C ILE A 89 1.36 -10.05 -11.69
N GLU A 90 1.00 -11.27 -12.11
CA GLU A 90 -0.18 -11.96 -11.59
C GLU A 90 -0.14 -12.12 -10.06
N ILE A 91 0.99 -12.59 -9.51
CA ILE A 91 1.14 -12.78 -8.06
C ILE A 91 0.94 -11.45 -7.34
N SER A 92 1.53 -10.37 -7.85
CA SER A 92 1.42 -9.04 -7.24
C SER A 92 -0.02 -8.53 -7.27
N LEU A 93 -0.70 -8.67 -8.41
CA LEU A 93 -2.10 -8.28 -8.57
C LEU A 93 -3.02 -9.03 -7.60
N ARG A 94 -2.92 -10.37 -7.55
CA ARG A 94 -3.76 -11.20 -6.69
C ARG A 94 -3.46 -10.99 -5.21
N ARG A 95 -2.18 -10.88 -4.81
CA ARG A 95 -1.80 -10.57 -3.42
C ARG A 95 -2.34 -9.21 -3.00
N SER A 96 -2.28 -8.22 -3.88
CA SER A 96 -2.84 -6.89 -3.62
C SER A 96 -4.36 -6.94 -3.46
N VAL A 97 -5.09 -7.66 -4.33
CA VAL A 97 -6.55 -7.86 -4.18
C VAL A 97 -6.88 -8.54 -2.86
N ASN A 98 -6.17 -9.62 -2.50
CA ASN A 98 -6.36 -10.34 -1.24
C ASN A 98 -6.18 -9.42 -0.03
N MET A 99 -5.07 -8.66 0.00
CA MET A 99 -4.79 -7.72 1.08
C MET A 99 -5.89 -6.65 1.14
N GLN A 100 -6.20 -5.98 0.04
CA GLN A 100 -7.17 -4.89 0.03
C GLN A 100 -8.60 -5.32 0.45
N CYS A 101 -8.92 -6.61 0.28
CA CYS A 101 -10.18 -7.21 0.71
C CYS A 101 -10.11 -7.89 2.10
N GLY A 102 -8.98 -7.84 2.80
CA GLY A 102 -8.76 -8.43 4.12
C GLY A 102 -9.73 -7.94 5.19
N ALA A 103 -10.04 -8.76 6.19
CA ALA A 103 -11.03 -8.46 7.24
C ALA A 103 -10.40 -7.93 8.55
N ASP A 104 -9.09 -8.08 8.69
CA ASP A 104 -8.29 -7.74 9.86
C ASP A 104 -7.84 -6.27 9.90
N HIS A 105 -8.06 -5.54 8.80
CA HIS A 105 -7.69 -4.13 8.65
C HIS A 105 -8.71 -3.37 7.77
N PRO A 106 -8.65 -2.03 7.71
CA PRO A 106 -9.43 -1.22 6.77
C PRO A 106 -9.33 -1.68 5.31
N LYS A 107 -10.44 -1.64 4.56
CA LYS A 107 -10.45 -2.00 3.13
C LYS A 107 -9.67 -1.00 2.27
N GLY A 108 -9.10 -1.51 1.18
CA GLY A 108 -8.31 -0.76 0.20
C GLY A 108 -6.84 -0.60 0.63
N CYS A 109 -6.02 0.10 -0.15
CA CYS A 109 -4.58 0.21 0.07
C CYS A 109 -4.19 1.59 0.62
N MET A 110 -3.50 1.66 1.76
CA MET A 110 -3.06 2.96 2.35
C MET A 110 -2.21 3.77 1.36
N VAL A 111 -1.37 3.10 0.57
CA VAL A 111 -0.52 3.70 -0.46
C VAL A 111 -1.34 4.32 -1.60
N ALA A 112 -2.45 3.70 -2.02
CA ALA A 112 -3.33 4.24 -3.05
C ALA A 112 -4.17 5.41 -2.52
N LEU A 113 -4.70 5.27 -1.31
CA LEU A 113 -5.64 6.21 -0.70
C LEU A 113 -4.96 7.49 -0.19
N GLY A 114 -3.67 7.41 0.13
CA GLY A 114 -2.86 8.58 0.51
C GLY A 114 -2.72 9.65 -0.59
N VAL A 115 -3.09 9.35 -1.84
CA VAL A 115 -3.11 10.33 -2.95
C VAL A 115 -4.19 11.40 -2.76
N MET A 116 -5.34 11.01 -2.20
CA MET A 116 -6.53 11.87 -2.11
C MET A 116 -6.56 12.75 -0.85
N ALA A 117 -5.57 12.62 0.03
CA ALA A 117 -5.65 13.07 1.42
C ALA A 117 -4.62 14.16 1.81
N GLY A 118 -3.98 14.84 0.85
CA GLY A 118 -2.93 15.81 1.16
C GLY A 118 -3.00 17.11 0.36
N GLY A 119 -3.01 18.24 1.08
CA GLY A 119 -2.59 19.55 0.56
C GLY A 119 -1.07 19.69 0.41
N ALA A 120 -0.60 20.83 -0.14
CA ALA A 120 0.83 21.09 -0.36
C ALA A 120 1.68 21.02 0.93
N GLU A 121 1.08 21.27 2.09
CA GLU A 121 1.74 21.27 3.40
C GLU A 121 2.10 19.86 3.89
N ASP A 122 1.38 18.83 3.43
CA ASP A 122 1.57 17.43 3.87
C ASP A 122 2.41 16.59 2.90
N ALA A 123 2.94 17.21 1.84
CA ALA A 123 3.71 16.53 0.79
C ALA A 123 4.88 15.72 1.37
N ALA A 124 5.62 16.28 2.34
CA ALA A 124 6.75 15.59 2.98
C ALA A 124 6.32 14.38 3.81
N VAL A 125 5.16 14.46 4.46
CA VAL A 125 4.61 13.42 5.33
C VAL A 125 4.12 12.22 4.50
N LEU A 126 3.57 12.50 3.32
CA LEU A 126 3.04 11.49 2.40
C LEU A 126 4.09 10.95 1.40
N GLN A 127 5.28 11.54 1.36
CA GLN A 127 6.35 11.17 0.42
C GLN A 127 6.68 9.65 0.43
N PRO A 128 6.78 8.94 1.57
CA PRO A 128 7.05 7.51 1.55
C PRO A 128 5.97 6.68 0.84
N LEU A 129 4.70 7.11 0.93
CA LEU A 129 3.61 6.47 0.19
C LEU A 129 3.73 6.76 -1.32
N ALA A 130 4.15 7.97 -1.70
CA ALA A 130 4.43 8.31 -3.10
C ALA A 130 5.58 7.49 -3.68
N ASP A 131 6.65 7.30 -2.92
CA ASP A 131 7.77 6.45 -3.33
C ASP A 131 7.35 4.99 -3.46
N SER A 132 6.47 4.49 -2.58
CA SER A 132 5.90 3.14 -2.71
C SER A 132 5.04 2.96 -3.96
N ARG A 133 4.26 3.98 -4.36
CA ARG A 133 3.50 3.96 -5.63
C ARG A 133 4.46 3.88 -6.81
N ARG A 134 5.45 4.78 -6.84
CA ARG A 134 6.47 4.81 -7.90
C ARG A 134 7.25 3.50 -7.98
N ARG A 135 7.59 2.89 -6.86
CA ARG A 135 8.23 1.56 -6.81
C ARG A 135 7.33 0.48 -7.42
N THR A 136 6.02 0.52 -7.17
CA THR A 136 5.08 -0.45 -7.74
C THR A 136 4.99 -0.29 -9.27
N LEU A 137 4.79 0.93 -9.76
CA LEU A 137 4.77 1.22 -11.20
C LEU A 137 6.08 0.79 -11.89
N ASN A 138 7.23 1.12 -11.30
CA ASN A 138 8.53 0.71 -11.83
C ASN A 138 8.72 -0.82 -11.84
N GLY A 139 8.14 -1.53 -10.86
CA GLY A 139 8.16 -3.00 -10.85
C GLY A 139 7.34 -3.61 -12.01
N PHE A 140 6.21 -2.99 -12.36
CA PHE A 140 5.45 -3.39 -13.54
C PHE A 140 6.23 -3.11 -14.84
N ILE A 141 6.84 -1.93 -14.95
CA ILE A 141 7.70 -1.57 -16.10
C ILE A 141 8.81 -2.61 -16.25
N PHE A 142 9.51 -2.92 -15.15
CA PHE A 142 10.58 -3.91 -15.13
C PHE A 142 10.13 -5.29 -15.60
N CYS A 143 8.96 -5.76 -15.15
CA CYS A 143 8.39 -7.02 -15.64
C CYS A 143 8.07 -6.98 -17.15
N VAL A 144 7.50 -5.89 -17.65
CA VAL A 144 7.21 -5.75 -19.09
C VAL A 144 8.50 -5.75 -19.92
N GLU A 145 9.52 -5.01 -19.50
CA GLU A 145 10.84 -4.99 -20.15
C GLU A 145 11.48 -6.39 -20.19
N ARG A 146 11.42 -7.13 -19.07
CA ARG A 146 11.88 -8.52 -19.02
C ARG A 146 11.09 -9.42 -19.97
N GLY A 147 9.78 -9.22 -20.07
CA GLY A 147 8.92 -9.97 -20.99
C GLY A 147 9.31 -9.75 -22.46
N ILE A 148 9.62 -8.51 -22.83
CA ILE A 148 10.12 -8.18 -24.18
C ILE A 148 11.49 -8.83 -24.42
N ALA A 149 12.42 -8.69 -23.47
CA ALA A 149 13.77 -9.25 -23.60
C ALA A 149 13.77 -10.79 -23.71
N ALA A 150 12.81 -11.47 -23.07
CA ALA A 150 12.62 -12.90 -23.15
C ALA A 150 11.83 -13.37 -24.39
N GLY A 151 11.34 -12.44 -25.23
CA GLY A 151 10.49 -12.76 -26.37
C GLY A 151 9.06 -13.19 -25.99
N GLU A 152 8.65 -13.00 -24.73
CA GLU A 152 7.27 -13.26 -24.29
C GLU A 152 6.29 -12.19 -24.77
N LEU A 153 6.78 -10.98 -25.05
CA LEU A 153 6.02 -9.84 -25.56
C LEU A 153 6.64 -9.31 -26.87
N ALA A 154 5.81 -8.74 -27.74
CA ALA A 154 6.25 -8.10 -28.96
C ALA A 154 7.18 -6.90 -28.67
N ALA A 155 8.14 -6.66 -29.57
CA ALA A 155 9.18 -5.64 -29.39
C ALA A 155 8.66 -4.19 -29.48
N ASP A 156 7.45 -3.98 -30.01
CA ASP A 156 6.80 -2.67 -30.13
C ASP A 156 5.93 -2.31 -28.91
N VAL A 157 5.79 -3.22 -27.94
CA VAL A 157 5.11 -2.94 -26.67
C VAL A 157 5.84 -1.81 -25.94
N GLN A 158 5.10 -0.78 -25.53
CA GLN A 158 5.62 0.32 -24.72
C GLN A 158 5.52 -0.04 -23.23
N PRO A 159 6.63 -0.29 -22.50
CA PRO A 159 6.56 -0.80 -21.14
C PRO A 159 5.81 0.10 -20.17
N ALA A 160 6.03 1.41 -20.26
CA ALA A 160 5.36 2.40 -19.42
C ALA A 160 3.83 2.40 -19.61
N VAL A 161 3.35 2.19 -20.84
CA VAL A 161 1.91 2.18 -21.15
C VAL A 161 1.26 0.95 -20.56
N LEU A 162 1.80 -0.25 -20.84
CA LEU A 162 1.24 -1.50 -20.32
C LEU A 162 1.33 -1.56 -18.79
N ALA A 163 2.42 -1.09 -18.20
CA ALA A 163 2.56 -0.98 -16.75
C ALA A 163 1.51 -0.06 -16.11
N THR A 164 1.19 1.07 -16.75
CA THR A 164 0.15 1.99 -16.28
C THR A 164 -1.24 1.33 -16.24
N VAL A 165 -1.52 0.39 -17.16
CA VAL A 165 -2.78 -0.39 -17.14
C VAL A 165 -2.86 -1.25 -15.88
N PHE A 166 -1.77 -1.95 -15.52
CA PHE A 166 -1.75 -2.77 -14.30
C PHE A 166 -1.78 -1.94 -13.01
N ASP A 167 -1.02 -0.84 -12.97
CA ASP A 167 -0.97 0.04 -11.80
C ASP A 167 -2.32 0.75 -11.56
N SER A 168 -2.95 1.26 -12.61
CA SER A 168 -4.27 1.91 -12.51
C SER A 168 -5.36 0.96 -12.01
N PHE A 169 -5.32 -0.32 -12.41
CA PHE A 169 -6.20 -1.34 -11.87
C PHE A 169 -5.99 -1.50 -10.35
N LEU A 170 -4.75 -1.63 -9.87
CA LEU A 170 -4.48 -1.75 -8.43
C LEU A 170 -4.98 -0.56 -7.62
N LEU A 171 -4.83 0.66 -8.16
CA LEU A 171 -5.37 1.86 -7.53
C LEU A 171 -6.91 1.81 -7.49
N GLY A 172 -7.56 1.34 -8.57
CA GLY A 172 -9.01 1.18 -8.64
C GLY A 172 -9.58 0.14 -7.66
N VAL A 173 -8.87 -0.96 -7.41
CA VAL A 173 -9.26 -1.99 -6.44
C VAL A 173 -9.50 -1.39 -5.05
N SER A 174 -8.75 -0.36 -4.65
CA SER A 174 -8.91 0.27 -3.33
C SER A 174 -10.29 0.87 -3.12
N THR A 175 -10.82 1.54 -4.14
CA THR A 175 -12.15 2.15 -4.10
C THR A 175 -13.22 1.06 -4.15
N LEU A 176 -13.10 0.11 -5.07
CA LEU A 176 -14.07 -0.98 -5.23
C LEU A 176 -14.19 -1.86 -3.97
N ALA A 177 -13.07 -2.14 -3.30
CA ALA A 177 -13.08 -2.89 -2.05
C ALA A 177 -13.79 -2.13 -0.91
N ARG A 178 -13.73 -0.79 -0.90
CA ARG A 178 -14.46 0.06 0.05
C ARG A 178 -15.95 0.15 -0.27
N ASP A 179 -16.29 0.11 -1.55
CA ASP A 179 -17.68 0.05 -2.03
C ASP A 179 -18.33 -1.32 -1.83
N GLY A 180 -17.57 -2.31 -1.34
CA GLY A 180 -18.07 -3.64 -1.00
C GLY A 180 -18.15 -4.60 -2.20
N VAL A 181 -17.45 -4.31 -3.30
CA VAL A 181 -17.27 -5.29 -4.38
C VAL A 181 -16.59 -6.53 -3.81
N SER A 182 -17.10 -7.71 -4.16
CA SER A 182 -16.60 -8.95 -3.58
C SER A 182 -15.17 -9.24 -4.01
N HIS A 183 -14.42 -9.88 -3.11
CA HIS A 183 -13.08 -10.38 -3.40
C HIS A 183 -13.05 -11.24 -4.67
N GLN A 184 -14.01 -12.15 -4.84
CA GLN A 184 -14.11 -13.01 -6.02
C GLN A 184 -14.24 -12.20 -7.31
N ALA A 185 -15.09 -11.16 -7.34
CA ALA A 185 -15.27 -10.34 -8.54
C ALA A 185 -13.97 -9.59 -8.92
N LEU A 186 -13.22 -9.12 -7.91
CA LEU A 186 -11.94 -8.45 -8.13
C LEU A 186 -10.84 -9.42 -8.57
N ASP A 187 -10.83 -10.65 -8.04
CA ASP A 187 -9.89 -11.71 -8.44
C ASP A 187 -10.17 -12.22 -9.87
N ASP A 188 -11.45 -12.33 -10.25
CA ASP A 188 -11.87 -12.62 -11.62
C ASP A 188 -11.45 -11.49 -12.58
N ALA A 189 -11.55 -10.24 -12.12
CA ALA A 189 -11.08 -9.08 -12.89
C ALA A 189 -9.56 -9.09 -13.11
N VAL A 190 -8.76 -9.61 -12.16
CA VAL A 190 -7.31 -9.83 -12.37
C VAL A 190 -7.08 -10.82 -13.51
N THR A 191 -7.82 -11.93 -13.54
CA THR A 191 -7.74 -12.91 -14.64
C THR A 191 -8.02 -12.24 -15.98
N ARG A 192 -9.06 -11.41 -16.05
CA ARG A 192 -9.40 -10.68 -17.28
C ARG A 192 -8.35 -9.64 -17.66
N LEU A 193 -7.82 -8.89 -16.69
CA LEU A 193 -6.77 -7.91 -16.91
C LEU A 193 -5.51 -8.54 -17.50
N LEU A 194 -5.14 -9.73 -17.04
CA LEU A 194 -3.95 -10.43 -17.54
C LEU A 194 -4.08 -10.86 -19.00
N SER A 195 -5.28 -10.93 -19.58
CA SER A 195 -5.41 -11.16 -21.03
C SER A 195 -4.88 -9.98 -21.85
N VAL A 196 -4.71 -8.79 -21.25
CA VAL A 196 -4.05 -7.65 -21.90
C VAL A 196 -2.57 -7.97 -22.14
N TRP A 197 -1.89 -8.67 -21.22
CA TRP A 197 -0.55 -9.17 -21.47
C TRP A 197 -0.56 -10.16 -22.65
N ASP A 198 -1.48 -11.13 -22.61
CA ASP A 198 -1.54 -12.20 -23.60
C ASP A 198 -1.82 -11.69 -25.02
N ALA A 199 -2.58 -10.60 -25.16
CA ALA A 199 -2.86 -9.95 -26.44
C ALA A 199 -1.63 -9.28 -27.08
N HIS A 200 -0.55 -9.07 -26.33
CA HIS A 200 0.70 -8.45 -26.80
C HIS A 200 1.84 -9.47 -26.95
N ARG A 201 1.55 -10.77 -26.89
CA ARG A 201 2.52 -11.80 -27.26
C ARG A 201 2.82 -11.68 -28.77
N PRO A 202 4.03 -12.01 -29.24
CA PRO A 202 4.32 -12.05 -30.66
C PRO A 202 3.32 -12.97 -31.39
N ASN A 203 2.83 -12.56 -32.55
CA ASN A 203 2.11 -13.48 -33.43
C ASN A 203 3.12 -14.49 -33.98
N ASP A 204 2.81 -15.78 -33.84
CA ASP A 204 3.54 -16.86 -34.53
C ASP A 204 3.42 -16.72 -36.06
#